data_AF-X5DFB1-F1
#
_entry.id   AF-X5DFB1-F1
#
_cell.length_a   1.000
_cell.length_b   1.000
_cell.length_c   1.000
_cell.angle_alpha   90.00
_cell.angle_beta   90.00
_cell.angle_gamma   90.00
#
_symmetry.space_group_name_H-M   'P 1'
#
loop_
_entity.id
_entity.type
_entity.pdbx_description
1 polymer ?
#
loop_
_entity_poly.entity_id
_entity_poly.type
_entity_poly.pdbx_seq_one_letter_code
_entity_poly.pdbx_strand_id
1 'polypeptide(L)'
;MARITDQTKIERLKQSTMKLVVDNGFGGASVALISKDAQVASGYFYMHYKGKYELVNAILQEVYSEVFGMFEKLIEQGEPFHVTIENIIRHFVELANKEPIRVKFLYVLTNDYNFVIDKHIQENTQMLLEKLMEMGRSRNELDKTLIVSDLYLILIITTIQFINQKYKYNDENIIAEEDIKHLLKLIFKFLK
;
A
#
# COMPACT_ATOMS: atom_id res chain seq x y z
N MET A 1 14.11 -18.41 28.19
CA MET A 1 12.66 -18.20 28.39
C MET A 1 12.13 -17.42 27.20
N ALA A 2 11.25 -17.99 26.39
CA ALA A 2 10.59 -17.24 25.32
C ALA A 2 9.78 -16.10 25.96
N ARG A 3 10.16 -14.85 25.66
CA ARG A 3 9.43 -13.68 26.16
C ARG A 3 8.08 -13.66 25.46
N ILE A 4 7.00 -13.69 26.24
CA ILE A 4 5.64 -13.52 25.72
C ILE A 4 5.54 -12.09 25.20
N THR A 5 5.52 -11.94 23.88
CA THR A 5 5.32 -10.66 23.22
C THR A 5 3.87 -10.22 23.45
N ASP A 6 3.70 -9.05 24.05
CA ASP A 6 2.40 -8.41 24.16
C ASP A 6 2.01 -7.83 22.79
N GLN A 7 1.27 -8.61 22.00
CA GLN A 7 0.89 -8.25 20.63
C GLN A 7 0.22 -6.87 20.57
N THR A 8 -0.57 -6.52 21.59
CA THR A 8 -1.24 -5.22 21.69
C THR A 8 -0.26 -4.04 21.72
N LYS A 9 0.89 -4.20 22.39
CA LYS A 9 1.91 -3.15 22.45
C LYS A 9 2.68 -3.00 21.13
N ILE A 10 2.92 -4.11 20.43
CA ILE A 10 3.52 -4.08 19.09
C ILE A 10 2.59 -3.39 18.10
N GLU A 11 1.31 -3.71 18.12
CA GLU A 11 0.34 -3.03 17.25
C GLU A 11 0.26 -1.52 17.55
N ARG A 12 0.27 -1.12 18.84
CA ARG A 12 0.36 0.31 19.19
C ARG A 12 1.64 0.96 18.66
N LEU A 13 2.79 0.29 18.75
CA LEU A 13 4.05 0.79 18.17
C LEU A 13 3.94 0.99 16.66
N LYS A 14 3.36 0.03 15.93
CA LYS A 14 3.15 0.13 14.47
C LYS A 14 2.22 1.30 14.13
N GLN A 15 1.08 1.40 14.80
CA GLN A 15 0.11 2.48 14.58
C GLN A 15 0.69 3.86 14.86
N SER A 16 1.37 4.03 16.00
CA SER A 16 2.06 5.29 16.34
C SER A 16 3.18 5.63 15.36
N THR A 17 3.88 4.61 14.84
CA THR A 17 4.92 4.82 13.82
C THR A 17 4.31 5.31 12.51
N MET A 18 3.25 4.65 12.01
CA MET A 18 2.58 5.09 10.79
C MET A 18 2.06 6.52 10.92
N LYS A 19 1.39 6.83 12.03
CA LYS A 19 0.92 8.18 12.37
C LYS A 19 2.05 9.20 12.31
N LEU A 20 3.11 9.01 13.08
CA LEU A 20 4.19 9.99 13.19
C LEU A 20 5.01 10.14 11.89
N VAL A 21 5.17 9.07 11.10
CA VAL A 21 5.82 9.13 9.79
C VAL A 21 4.95 9.87 8.78
N VAL A 22 3.63 9.67 8.79
CA VAL A 22 2.70 10.43 7.94
C VAL A 22 2.70 11.91 8.31
N ASP A 23 2.70 12.24 9.60
CA ASP A 23 2.61 13.62 10.08
C ASP A 23 3.93 14.39 9.94
N ASN A 24 5.08 13.73 10.19
CA ASN A 24 6.38 14.41 10.33
C ASN A 24 7.46 13.91 9.35
N GLY A 25 7.11 12.99 8.45
CA GLY A 25 8.08 12.25 7.64
C GLY A 25 8.93 11.28 8.46
N PHE A 26 9.73 10.45 7.76
CA PHE A 26 10.64 9.51 8.42
C PHE A 26 11.61 10.23 9.36
N GLY A 27 12.21 11.35 8.92
CA GLY A 27 13.16 12.13 9.71
C GLY A 27 12.61 12.59 11.07
N GLY A 28 11.39 13.13 11.10
CA GLY A 28 10.78 13.72 12.30
C GLY A 28 10.24 12.71 13.32
N ALA A 29 9.96 11.47 12.92
CA ALA A 29 9.34 10.45 13.78
C ALA A 29 10.35 9.76 14.74
N SER A 30 10.94 10.45 15.72
CA SER A 30 11.96 9.83 16.60
C SER A 30 11.44 8.62 17.40
N VAL A 31 12.33 7.69 17.78
CA VAL A 31 11.98 6.52 18.63
C VAL A 31 11.35 6.95 19.96
N ALA A 32 11.83 8.06 20.54
CA ALA A 32 11.26 8.63 21.75
C ALA A 32 9.81 9.10 21.55
N LEU A 33 9.52 9.80 20.43
CA LEU A 33 8.16 10.23 20.09
C LEU A 33 7.24 9.02 19.82
N ILE A 34 7.70 8.04 19.05
CA ILE A 34 6.95 6.81 18.76
C ILE A 34 6.63 6.06 20.05
N SER A 35 7.63 5.83 20.90
CA SER A 35 7.44 5.11 22.17
C SER A 35 6.45 5.83 23.09
N LYS A 36 6.55 7.16 23.16
CA LYS A 36 5.66 8.01 23.94
C LYS A 36 4.22 7.95 23.43
N ASP A 37 3.99 8.10 22.13
CA ASP A 37 2.66 8.05 21.52
C ASP A 37 2.04 6.65 21.66
N ALA A 38 2.83 5.59 21.50
CA ALA A 38 2.41 4.19 21.66
C ALA A 38 2.17 3.77 23.13
N GLN A 39 2.49 4.64 24.08
CA GLN A 39 2.42 4.39 25.52
C GLN A 39 3.24 3.17 25.94
N VAL A 40 4.49 3.11 25.46
CA VAL A 40 5.48 2.08 25.84
C VAL A 40 6.80 2.70 26.26
N ALA A 41 7.56 2.02 27.12
CA ALA A 41 8.92 2.45 27.45
C ALA A 41 9.83 2.32 26.22
N SER A 42 10.79 3.23 26.04
CA SER A 42 11.75 3.14 24.92
C SER A 42 12.55 1.83 24.93
N GLY A 43 12.82 1.27 26.11
CA GLY A 43 13.44 -0.06 26.21
C GLY A 43 12.61 -1.17 25.56
N TYR A 44 11.27 -1.07 25.58
CA TYR A 44 10.38 -2.00 24.91
C TYR A 44 10.53 -1.93 23.39
N PHE A 45 10.65 -0.72 22.81
CA PHE A 45 10.95 -0.56 21.38
C PHE A 45 12.21 -1.34 20.99
N TYR A 46 13.30 -1.14 21.71
CA TYR A 46 14.60 -1.75 21.41
C TYR A 46 14.66 -3.26 21.67
N MET A 47 13.70 -3.81 22.41
CA MET A 47 13.55 -5.26 22.54
C MET A 47 13.05 -5.93 21.25
N HIS A 48 12.37 -5.17 20.38
CA HIS A 48 11.73 -5.69 19.16
C HIS A 48 12.39 -5.17 17.87
N TYR A 49 12.92 -3.95 17.89
CA TYR A 49 13.51 -3.31 16.71
C TYR A 49 14.84 -2.64 17.09
N LYS A 50 15.90 -2.91 16.34
CA LYS A 50 17.23 -2.28 16.44
C LYS A 50 17.16 -0.77 16.25
N GLY A 51 16.17 -0.28 15.51
CA GLY A 51 15.95 1.14 15.31
C GLY A 51 14.71 1.46 14.50
N LYS A 52 14.45 2.77 14.35
CA LYS A 52 13.31 3.31 13.59
C LYS A 52 13.26 2.78 12.15
N TYR A 53 14.40 2.70 11.46
CA TYR A 53 14.46 2.20 10.09
C TYR A 53 13.89 0.77 9.98
N GLU A 54 14.30 -0.13 10.87
CA GLU A 54 13.83 -1.52 10.85
C GLU A 54 12.32 -1.61 11.09
N LEU A 55 11.78 -0.85 12.05
CA LEU A 55 10.33 -0.82 12.28
C LEU A 55 9.56 -0.26 11.08
N VAL A 56 9.98 0.89 10.55
CA VAL A 56 9.31 1.53 9.41
C VAL A 56 9.38 0.65 8.17
N ASN A 57 10.54 0.04 7.90
CA ASN A 57 10.70 -0.92 6.81
C ASN A 57 9.81 -2.15 7.02
N ALA A 58 9.79 -2.74 8.21
CA ALA A 58 8.95 -3.90 8.50
C ALA A 58 7.46 -3.61 8.25
N ILE A 59 6.97 -2.45 8.69
CA ILE A 59 5.59 -2.02 8.41
C ILE A 59 5.38 -1.83 6.90
N LEU A 60 6.33 -1.21 6.20
CA LEU A 60 6.22 -1.02 4.75
C LEU A 60 6.07 -2.36 4.01
N GLN A 61 6.94 -3.34 4.30
CA GLN A 61 6.89 -4.65 3.67
C GLN A 61 5.60 -5.41 4.02
N GLU A 62 5.13 -5.31 5.27
CA GLU A 62 3.85 -5.89 5.73
C GLU A 62 2.66 -5.30 4.97
N VAL A 63 2.56 -3.97 4.90
CA VAL A 63 1.46 -3.30 4.21
C VAL A 63 1.47 -3.60 2.70
N TYR A 64 2.65 -3.61 2.07
CA TYR A 64 2.78 -4.01 0.67
C TYR A 64 2.36 -5.46 0.44
N SER A 65 2.84 -6.39 1.27
CA SER A 65 2.52 -7.82 1.13
C SER A 65 1.02 -8.09 1.27
N GLU A 66 0.34 -7.42 2.20
CA GLU A 66 -1.11 -7.57 2.36
C GLU A 66 -1.89 -7.07 1.15
N VAL A 67 -1.52 -5.91 0.60
CA VAL A 67 -2.15 -5.36 -0.61
C VAL A 67 -1.95 -6.30 -1.81
N PHE A 68 -0.71 -6.75 -2.06
CA PHE A 68 -0.42 -7.57 -3.23
C PHE A 68 -0.93 -9.00 -3.11
N GLY A 69 -0.93 -9.57 -1.90
CA GLY A 69 -1.55 -10.88 -1.65
C GLY A 69 -3.06 -10.88 -1.90
N MET A 70 -3.72 -9.72 -1.82
CA MET A 70 -5.12 -9.59 -2.24
C MET A 70 -5.25 -9.48 -3.77
N PHE A 71 -4.36 -8.77 -4.46
CA PHE A 71 -4.37 -8.75 -5.94
C PHE A 71 -4.17 -10.14 -6.52
N GLU A 72 -3.27 -10.94 -5.96
CA GLU A 72 -3.08 -12.34 -6.34
C GLU A 72 -4.40 -13.11 -6.29
N LYS A 73 -5.12 -13.04 -5.16
CA LYS A 73 -6.42 -13.71 -5.01
C LYS A 73 -7.45 -13.24 -6.04
N LEU A 74 -7.50 -11.95 -6.35
CA LEU A 74 -8.45 -11.41 -7.34
C LEU A 74 -8.11 -11.83 -8.78
N ILE A 75 -6.82 -11.95 -9.10
CA ILE A 75 -6.36 -12.47 -10.40
C ILE A 75 -6.69 -13.95 -10.52
N GLU A 76 -6.47 -14.73 -9.46
CA GLU A 76 -6.73 -16.18 -9.42
C GLU A 76 -8.21 -16.56 -9.52
N GLN A 77 -9.14 -15.65 -9.24
CA GLN A 77 -10.58 -15.87 -9.45
C GLN A 77 -10.93 -16.12 -10.93
N GLY A 78 -10.07 -15.70 -11.88
CA GLY A 78 -10.28 -15.96 -13.30
C GLY A 78 -11.41 -15.15 -13.94
N GLU A 79 -11.83 -14.06 -13.28
CA GLU A 79 -12.79 -13.10 -13.83
C GLU A 79 -12.25 -12.42 -15.12
N PRO A 80 -13.14 -11.83 -15.95
CA PRO A 80 -12.69 -11.03 -17.09
C PRO A 80 -11.75 -9.90 -16.68
N PHE A 81 -10.78 -9.55 -17.53
CA PHE A 81 -9.72 -8.59 -17.22
C PHE A 81 -10.26 -7.27 -16.65
N HIS A 82 -11.25 -6.65 -17.30
CA HIS A 82 -11.86 -5.43 -16.79
C HIS A 82 -12.53 -5.59 -15.41
N VAL A 83 -13.16 -6.73 -15.13
CA VAL A 83 -13.77 -7.03 -13.82
C VAL A 83 -12.68 -7.19 -12.76
N THR A 84 -11.59 -7.89 -13.08
CA THR A 84 -10.44 -8.04 -12.18
C THR A 84 -9.82 -6.68 -11.83
N ILE A 85 -9.60 -5.81 -12.82
CA ILE A 85 -9.12 -4.44 -12.59
C ILE A 85 -10.09 -3.68 -11.69
N GLU A 86 -11.39 -3.73 -11.98
CA GLU A 86 -12.41 -3.07 -11.16
C GLU A 86 -12.37 -3.53 -9.70
N ASN A 87 -12.31 -4.85 -9.47
CA ASN A 87 -12.25 -5.43 -8.12
C ASN A 87 -10.97 -5.02 -7.38
N ILE A 88 -9.82 -4.98 -8.07
CA ILE A 88 -8.54 -4.54 -7.52
C ILE A 88 -8.65 -3.10 -7.00
N ILE A 89 -9.19 -2.19 -7.82
CA ILE A 89 -9.31 -0.78 -7.49
C ILE A 89 -10.32 -0.56 -6.36
N ARG A 90 -11.47 -1.24 -6.41
CA ARG A 90 -12.49 -1.19 -5.36
C ARG A 90 -11.95 -1.64 -4.02
N HIS A 91 -11.26 -2.79 -3.99
CA HIS A 91 -10.68 -3.29 -2.75
C HIS A 91 -9.62 -2.35 -2.19
N PHE A 92 -8.77 -1.76 -3.05
CA PHE A 92 -7.77 -0.80 -2.60
C PHE A 92 -8.43 0.46 -2.01
N VAL A 93 -9.51 0.94 -2.61
CA VAL A 93 -10.29 2.07 -2.07
C VAL A 93 -11.02 1.70 -0.78
N GLU A 94 -11.56 0.49 -0.64
CA GLU A 94 -12.15 0.00 0.60
C GLU A 94 -11.13 -0.01 1.74
N LEU A 95 -9.91 -0.50 1.49
CA LEU A 95 -8.80 -0.44 2.44
C LEU A 95 -8.47 1.01 2.81
N ALA A 96 -8.45 1.90 1.82
CA ALA A 96 -8.19 3.32 2.02
C ALA A 96 -9.24 3.96 2.94
N ASN A 97 -10.52 3.74 2.67
CA ASN A 97 -11.62 4.28 3.48
C ASN A 97 -11.63 3.71 4.90
N LYS A 98 -11.27 2.43 5.07
CA LYS A 98 -11.24 1.76 6.38
C LYS A 98 -10.03 2.15 7.23
N GLU A 99 -8.86 2.21 6.61
CA GLU A 99 -7.56 2.40 7.29
C GLU A 99 -6.71 3.44 6.53
N PRO A 100 -7.14 4.72 6.48
CA PRO A 100 -6.54 5.74 5.61
C PRO A 100 -5.07 6.01 5.94
N ILE A 101 -4.67 5.81 7.20
CA ILE A 101 -3.29 5.98 7.63
C ILE A 101 -2.32 5.04 6.89
N ARG A 102 -2.76 3.82 6.54
CA ARG A 102 -1.92 2.85 5.84
C ARG A 102 -1.60 3.32 4.42
N VAL A 103 -2.59 3.86 3.71
CA VAL A 103 -2.38 4.38 2.35
C VAL A 103 -1.57 5.68 2.37
N LYS A 104 -1.79 6.57 3.35
CA LYS A 104 -0.93 7.74 3.56
C LYS A 104 0.53 7.33 3.83
N PHE A 105 0.73 6.30 4.64
CA PHE A 105 2.06 5.76 4.95
C PHE A 105 2.74 5.18 3.70
N LEU A 106 2.02 4.39 2.89
CA LEU A 106 2.52 3.92 1.59
C LEU A 106 2.91 5.10 0.69
N TYR A 107 2.06 6.12 0.57
CA TYR A 107 2.36 7.30 -0.24
C TYR A 107 3.63 8.01 0.21
N VAL A 108 3.80 8.24 1.52
CA VAL A 108 5.00 8.91 2.06
C VAL A 108 6.26 8.10 1.76
N LEU A 109 6.25 6.79 2.01
CA LEU A 109 7.45 5.97 1.88
C LEU A 109 7.81 5.61 0.44
N THR A 110 6.82 5.44 -0.44
CA THR A 110 7.09 5.19 -1.89
C THR A 110 7.75 6.38 -2.58
N ASN A 111 7.67 7.56 -2.00
CA ASN A 111 8.34 8.78 -2.47
C ASN A 111 9.62 9.09 -1.68
N ASP A 112 10.00 8.26 -0.71
CA ASP A 112 11.23 8.41 0.07
C ASP A 112 12.29 7.40 -0.43
N TYR A 113 13.35 7.91 -1.05
CA TYR A 113 14.42 7.08 -1.63
C TYR A 113 15.16 6.17 -0.64
N ASN A 114 15.01 6.40 0.67
CA ASN A 114 15.61 5.53 1.68
C ASN A 114 14.84 4.21 1.86
N PHE A 115 13.62 4.12 1.35
CA PHE A 115 12.76 2.96 1.47
C PHE A 115 12.53 2.32 0.12
N VAL A 116 12.83 1.03 0.05
CA VAL A 116 12.59 0.21 -1.13
C VAL A 116 11.87 -1.05 -0.71
N ILE A 117 10.99 -1.53 -1.58
CA ILE A 117 10.31 -2.81 -1.39
C ILE A 117 11.32 -3.93 -1.56
N ASP A 118 11.24 -4.94 -0.70
CA ASP A 118 12.16 -6.06 -0.73
C ASP A 118 12.07 -6.79 -2.07
N LYS A 119 13.22 -7.29 -2.55
CA LYS A 119 13.35 -7.93 -3.87
C LYS A 119 12.31 -9.03 -4.13
N HIS A 120 12.00 -9.84 -3.11
CA HIS A 120 11.02 -10.91 -3.24
C HIS A 120 9.59 -10.39 -3.48
N ILE A 121 9.20 -9.28 -2.83
CA ILE A 121 7.90 -8.65 -3.07
C ILE A 121 7.87 -8.00 -4.45
N GLN A 122 8.98 -7.40 -4.88
CA GLN A 122 9.10 -6.85 -6.24
C GLN A 122 8.94 -7.95 -7.31
N GLU A 123 9.62 -9.08 -7.14
CA GLU A 123 9.54 -10.24 -8.05
C GLU A 123 8.11 -10.80 -8.08
N ASN A 124 7.48 -10.99 -6.91
CA ASN A 124 6.09 -11.45 -6.85
C ASN A 124 5.12 -10.46 -7.51
N THR A 125 5.30 -9.16 -7.27
CA THR A 125 4.51 -8.10 -7.90
C THR A 125 4.65 -8.14 -9.42
N GLN A 126 5.87 -8.30 -9.92
CA GLN A 126 6.14 -8.40 -11.34
C GLN A 126 5.42 -9.61 -11.95
N MET A 127 5.53 -10.79 -11.32
CA MET A 127 4.85 -12.01 -11.79
C MET A 127 3.32 -11.84 -11.83
N LEU A 128 2.73 -11.18 -10.83
CA LEU A 128 1.29 -10.91 -10.81
C LEU A 128 0.86 -9.99 -11.94
N LEU A 129 1.62 -8.92 -12.20
CA LEU A 129 1.32 -7.99 -13.29
C LEU A 129 1.54 -8.63 -14.66
N GLU A 130 2.52 -9.54 -14.81
CA GLU A 130 2.70 -10.34 -16.02
C GLU A 130 1.47 -11.21 -16.31
N LYS A 131 0.96 -11.94 -15.30
CA LYS A 131 -0.29 -12.73 -15.43
C LYS A 131 -1.47 -11.84 -15.85
N LEU A 132 -1.63 -10.70 -15.19
CA LEU A 132 -2.70 -9.75 -15.51
C LEU A 132 -2.57 -9.16 -16.93
N MET A 133 -1.34 -8.90 -17.37
CA MET A 133 -1.05 -8.44 -18.74
C MET A 133 -1.39 -9.51 -19.77
N GLU A 134 -1.05 -10.78 -19.51
CA GLU A 134 -1.42 -11.91 -20.36
C GLU A 134 -2.94 -12.07 -20.47
N MET A 135 -3.67 -11.94 -19.35
CA MET A 135 -5.13 -11.94 -19.33
C MET A 135 -5.70 -10.86 -20.25
N GLY A 136 -5.25 -9.61 -20.11
CA GLY A 136 -5.73 -8.48 -20.93
C GLY A 136 -5.41 -8.65 -22.41
N ARG A 137 -4.20 -9.11 -22.76
CA ARG A 137 -3.77 -9.31 -24.16
C ARG A 137 -4.50 -10.46 -24.85
N SER A 138 -4.75 -11.56 -24.14
CA SER A 138 -5.46 -12.73 -24.70
C SER A 138 -6.88 -12.39 -25.19
N ARG A 139 -7.49 -11.34 -24.63
CA ARG A 139 -8.84 -10.88 -24.95
C ARG A 139 -8.89 -9.56 -25.73
N ASN A 140 -7.72 -9.03 -26.13
CA ASN A 140 -7.58 -7.72 -26.78
C ASN A 140 -8.21 -6.57 -25.98
N GLU A 141 -8.14 -6.66 -24.65
CA GLU A 141 -8.62 -5.66 -23.68
C GLU A 141 -7.49 -4.74 -23.18
N LEU A 142 -6.25 -5.00 -23.59
CA LEU A 142 -5.04 -4.26 -23.22
C LEU A 142 -4.22 -3.92 -24.45
N ASP A 143 -3.75 -2.66 -24.55
CA ASP A 143 -2.82 -2.23 -25.59
C ASP A 143 -1.55 -3.11 -25.56
N LYS A 144 -1.19 -3.65 -26.73
CA LYS A 144 -0.08 -4.57 -26.91
C LYS A 144 1.28 -3.89 -26.75
N THR A 145 1.34 -2.56 -26.82
CA THR A 145 2.57 -1.77 -26.66
C THR A 145 2.96 -1.55 -25.20
N LEU A 146 2.01 -1.67 -24.27
CA LEU A 146 2.26 -1.50 -22.84
C LEU A 146 3.14 -2.63 -22.29
N ILE A 147 4.06 -2.27 -21.39
CA ILE A 147 4.92 -3.20 -20.66
C ILE A 147 4.50 -3.31 -19.19
N VAL A 148 5.04 -4.30 -18.46
CA VAL A 148 4.67 -4.59 -17.06
C VAL A 148 4.81 -3.38 -16.14
N SER A 149 5.86 -2.56 -16.32
CA SER A 149 6.06 -1.34 -15.55
C SER A 149 4.99 -0.28 -15.80
N ASP A 150 4.40 -0.26 -17.00
CA ASP A 150 3.30 0.66 -17.32
C ASP A 150 2.04 0.25 -16.55
N LEU A 151 1.75 -1.06 -16.46
CA LEU A 151 0.63 -1.55 -15.64
C LEU A 151 0.84 -1.20 -14.17
N TYR A 152 2.06 -1.30 -13.65
CA TYR A 152 2.36 -0.88 -12.28
C TYR A 152 2.06 0.62 -12.07
N LEU A 153 2.49 1.48 -13.00
CA LEU A 153 2.23 2.91 -12.95
C LEU A 153 0.73 3.25 -13.06
N ILE A 154 0.06 2.65 -14.04
CA ILE A 154 -1.36 2.90 -14.36
C ILE A 154 -2.27 2.39 -13.24
N LEU A 155 -1.99 1.21 -12.68
CA LEU A 155 -2.88 0.58 -11.69
C LEU A 155 -2.51 0.98 -10.27
N ILE A 156 -1.24 0.86 -9.89
CA ILE A 156 -0.84 0.95 -8.48
C ILE A 156 -0.55 2.40 -8.10
N ILE A 157 0.38 3.01 -8.82
CA ILE A 157 0.83 4.38 -8.53
C ILE A 157 -0.29 5.38 -8.74
N THR A 158 -1.04 5.27 -9.84
CA THR A 158 -2.18 6.18 -10.12
C THR A 158 -3.25 6.07 -9.03
N THR A 159 -3.54 4.87 -8.54
CA THR A 159 -4.54 4.66 -7.47
C THR A 159 -4.08 5.28 -6.15
N ILE A 160 -2.85 5.00 -5.72
CA ILE A 160 -2.27 5.61 -4.50
C ILE A 160 -2.28 7.14 -4.62
N GLN A 161 -1.87 7.67 -5.77
CA GLN A 161 -1.80 9.10 -6.02
C GLN A 161 -3.19 9.76 -6.07
N PHE A 162 -4.18 9.09 -6.66
CA PHE A 162 -5.57 9.56 -6.70
C PHE A 162 -6.16 9.66 -5.30
N ILE A 163 -6.00 8.60 -4.50
CA ILE A 163 -6.45 8.53 -3.11
C ILE A 163 -5.79 9.63 -2.27
N ASN A 164 -4.48 9.79 -2.41
CA ASN A 164 -3.75 10.83 -1.70
C ASN A 164 -4.20 12.25 -2.08
N GLN A 165 -4.50 12.50 -3.36
CA GLN A 165 -5.08 13.79 -3.77
C GLN A 165 -6.44 14.00 -3.11
N LYS A 166 -7.29 12.98 -3.04
CA LYS A 166 -8.57 13.07 -2.32
C LYS A 166 -8.37 13.40 -0.85
N TYR A 167 -7.44 12.76 -0.17
CA TYR A 167 -7.13 13.05 1.24
C TYR A 167 -6.58 14.46 1.49
N LYS A 168 -5.89 15.05 0.51
CA LYS A 168 -5.36 16.41 0.63
C LYS A 168 -6.41 17.49 0.45
N TYR A 169 -7.46 17.21 -0.32
CA TYR A 169 -8.44 18.23 -0.72
C TYR A 169 -9.87 17.98 -0.20
N ASN A 170 -10.13 16.83 0.46
CA ASN A 170 -11.39 16.53 1.13
C ASN A 170 -11.15 16.23 2.62
N ASP A 171 -11.98 16.79 3.49
CA ASP A 171 -11.83 16.65 4.95
C ASP A 171 -12.15 15.24 5.48
N GLU A 172 -12.99 14.46 4.78
CA GLU A 172 -13.56 13.24 5.34
C GLU A 172 -12.69 11.98 5.14
N ASN A 173 -11.59 12.02 4.38
CA ASN A 173 -10.82 10.83 3.95
C ASN A 173 -11.72 9.69 3.40
N ILE A 174 -12.89 10.02 2.86
CA ILE A 174 -13.82 9.07 2.25
C ILE A 174 -13.77 9.25 0.74
N ILE A 175 -13.65 8.13 0.04
CA ILE A 175 -13.72 8.03 -1.41
C ILE A 175 -15.06 7.42 -1.78
N ALA A 176 -15.89 8.21 -2.44
CA ALA A 176 -17.25 7.83 -2.81
C ALA A 176 -17.27 7.00 -4.10
N GLU A 177 -18.40 6.35 -4.38
CA GLU A 177 -18.58 5.54 -5.59
C GLU A 177 -18.35 6.33 -6.89
N GLU A 178 -18.69 7.62 -6.92
CA GLU A 178 -18.43 8.49 -8.07
C GLU A 178 -16.93 8.68 -8.34
N ASP A 179 -16.13 8.73 -7.28
CA ASP A 179 -14.68 8.84 -7.38
C ASP A 179 -14.05 7.55 -7.89
N ILE A 180 -14.55 6.40 -7.43
CA ILE A 180 -14.13 5.08 -7.92
C ILE A 180 -14.42 4.97 -9.43
N LYS A 181 -15.64 5.32 -9.86
CA LYS A 181 -16.02 5.33 -11.28
C LYS A 181 -15.13 6.26 -12.11
N HIS A 182 -14.78 7.43 -11.58
CA HIS A 182 -13.89 8.35 -12.26
C HIS A 182 -12.47 7.78 -12.39
N LEU A 183 -11.91 7.22 -11.32
CA LEU A 183 -10.60 6.58 -11.31
C LEU A 183 -10.56 5.40 -12.32
N LEU A 184 -11.56 4.52 -12.30
CA LEU A 184 -11.66 3.42 -13.26
C LEU A 184 -11.72 3.93 -14.71
N LYS A 185 -12.48 4.99 -14.97
CA LYS A 185 -12.53 5.62 -16.30
C LYS A 185 -11.15 6.13 -16.75
N LEU A 186 -10.35 6.72 -15.86
CA LEU A 186 -9.00 7.16 -16.18
C LEU A 186 -8.09 5.96 -16.47
N ILE A 187 -8.12 4.95 -15.60
CA ILE A 187 -7.32 3.71 -15.75
C ILE A 187 -7.64 3.03 -17.08
N PHE A 188 -8.90 2.77 -17.39
CA PHE A 188 -9.28 2.09 -18.64
C PHE A 188 -8.98 2.89 -19.90
N LYS A 189 -8.84 4.22 -19.81
CA LYS A 189 -8.34 5.04 -20.92
C LYS A 189 -6.86 4.85 -21.19
N PHE A 190 -6.06 4.53 -20.17
CA PHE A 190 -4.63 4.26 -20.35
C PHE A 190 -4.36 2.82 -20.80
N LEU A 191 -5.25 1.88 -20.48
CA LEU A 191 -5.08 0.47 -20.82
C LEU A 191 -5.48 0.12 -22.27
N LYS A 192 -6.21 0.99 -22.98
CA LYS A 192 -6.75 0.73 -24.32
C LYS A 192 -6.12 1.59 -25.39
#